data_AF-A0A945XVB1-F1
#
_entry.id   AF-A0A945XVB1-F1
#
_cell.length_a   1.000
_cell.length_b   1.000
_cell.length_c   1.000
_cell.angle_alpha   90.00
_cell.angle_beta   90.00
_cell.angle_gamma   90.00
#
_symmetry.space_group_name_H-M   'P 1'
#
loop_
_entity.id
_entity.type
_entity.pdbx_description
1 polymer ?
#
loop_
_entity_poly.entity_id
_entity_poly.type
_entity_poly.pdbx_seq_one_letter_code
_entity_poly.pdbx_strand_id
1 'polypeptide(L)'
;MKTQLAALIALLTFFPCAYAEEDFKAAPEIHTILKNHCYDCHDDDTQEGDVNLYKLSELVGDARMQLLNRIEEQVYLSQMPPVEMEQPLAAEREQRLVWISQRFDSLGAKSEFREKLREPQFGNYVDHDKLFSGEIKEKPYSPTRRWLISPYIFQSKIVAILGASTRDVEIMNPMHLPDVSGVRDYDNKRTGLNHSQPVS
;
A
#
# COMPACT_ATOMS: atom_id res chain seq x y z
N MET A 1 0.99 77.51 -0.86
CA MET A 1 1.60 76.28 -0.33
C MET A 1 0.90 75.10 -0.98
N LYS A 2 1.52 74.45 -1.97
CA LYS A 2 0.98 73.27 -2.65
C LYS A 2 2.02 72.16 -2.53
N THR A 3 1.75 71.18 -1.66
CA THR A 3 2.57 69.98 -1.50
C THR A 3 2.04 68.91 -2.46
N GLN A 4 2.89 68.41 -3.35
CA GLN A 4 2.61 67.26 -4.20
C GLN A 4 3.38 66.05 -3.65
N LEU A 5 2.65 64.96 -3.45
CA LEU A 5 3.09 63.65 -2.96
C LEU A 5 4.17 63.06 -3.88
N ALA A 6 5.25 62.55 -3.28
CA ALA A 6 6.21 61.69 -3.94
C ALA A 6 5.66 60.26 -4.04
N ALA A 7 5.56 59.70 -5.25
CA ALA A 7 5.24 58.31 -5.49
C ALA A 7 6.52 57.47 -5.42
N LEU A 8 6.62 56.60 -4.41
CA LEU A 8 7.69 55.61 -4.27
C LEU A 8 7.26 54.34 -5.02
N ILE A 9 7.88 54.05 -6.16
CA ILE A 9 7.70 52.80 -6.89
C ILE A 9 8.63 51.76 -6.27
N ALA A 10 8.05 50.81 -5.54
CA ALA A 10 8.77 49.65 -5.01
C ALA A 10 9.06 48.67 -6.15
N LEU A 11 10.34 48.60 -6.55
CA LEU A 11 10.86 47.62 -7.50
C LEU A 11 10.94 46.25 -6.79
N LEU A 12 9.91 45.42 -6.97
CA LEU A 12 9.92 44.01 -6.59
C LEU A 12 10.83 43.25 -7.57
N THR A 13 12.08 43.04 -7.17
CA THR A 13 12.98 42.11 -7.86
C THR A 13 12.43 40.69 -7.74
N PHE A 14 11.92 40.19 -8.85
CA PHE A 14 11.56 38.80 -9.06
C PHE A 14 12.84 37.96 -8.93
N PHE A 15 13.07 37.35 -7.76
CA PHE A 15 14.06 36.30 -7.58
C PHE A 15 13.55 35.07 -8.33
N PRO A 16 14.19 34.62 -9.41
CA PRO A 16 13.84 33.34 -10.02
C PRO A 16 14.13 32.25 -8.98
N CYS A 17 13.09 31.52 -8.60
CA CYS A 17 13.20 30.34 -7.75
C CYS A 17 13.85 29.23 -8.60
N ALA A 18 15.18 29.20 -8.66
CA ALA A 18 15.93 28.08 -9.21
C ALA A 18 15.99 26.95 -8.16
N TYR A 19 14.86 26.32 -7.89
CA TYR A 19 14.73 25.12 -7.06
C TYR A 19 13.91 24.11 -7.84
N ALA A 20 14.55 23.27 -8.67
CA ALA A 20 13.87 22.13 -9.28
C ALA A 20 14.82 21.06 -9.88
N GLU A 21 16.04 21.40 -10.29
CA GLU A 21 16.89 20.43 -11.02
C GLU A 21 17.77 19.54 -10.13
N GLU A 22 18.25 20.03 -8.99
CA GLU A 22 19.13 19.24 -8.11
C GLU A 22 18.38 18.08 -7.42
N ASP A 23 17.08 18.27 -7.15
CA ASP A 23 16.25 17.34 -6.40
C ASP A 23 15.92 16.04 -7.14
N PHE A 24 16.34 15.88 -8.39
CA PHE A 24 16.10 14.66 -9.17
C PHE A 24 17.36 13.89 -9.55
N LYS A 25 18.55 14.40 -9.19
CA LYS A 25 19.79 13.65 -9.37
C LYS A 25 19.80 12.45 -8.42
N ALA A 26 20.03 11.26 -8.99
CA ALA A 26 20.22 10.05 -8.21
C ALA A 26 21.56 10.14 -7.44
N ALA A 27 21.55 9.70 -6.19
CA ALA A 27 22.80 9.49 -5.44
C ALA A 27 23.69 8.47 -6.20
N PRO A 28 25.02 8.52 -6.04
CA PRO A 28 25.94 7.66 -6.80
C PRO A 28 25.62 6.16 -6.71
N GLU A 29 25.19 5.71 -5.53
CA GLU A 29 24.77 4.32 -5.27
C GLU A 29 23.53 3.96 -6.09
N ILE A 30 22.48 4.80 -6.06
CA ILE A 30 21.27 4.60 -6.86
C ILE A 30 21.58 4.64 -8.35
N HIS A 31 22.44 5.57 -8.79
CA HIS A 31 22.85 5.64 -10.19
C HIS A 31 23.55 4.36 -10.64
N THR A 32 24.36 3.74 -9.78
CA THR A 32 25.01 2.45 -10.07
C THR A 32 23.98 1.34 -10.26
N ILE A 33 22.98 1.28 -9.38
CA ILE A 33 21.90 0.29 -9.48
C ILE A 33 21.07 0.50 -10.76
N LEU A 34 20.70 1.75 -11.08
CA LEU A 34 19.97 2.08 -12.30
C LEU A 34 20.79 1.73 -13.55
N LYS A 35 22.10 1.97 -13.52
CA LYS A 35 22.98 1.57 -14.62
C LYS A 35 23.01 0.06 -14.82
N ASN A 36 23.14 -0.72 -13.75
CA ASN A 36 23.28 -2.17 -13.85
C ASN A 36 21.98 -2.90 -14.21
N HIS A 37 20.81 -2.30 -13.91
CA HIS A 37 19.54 -3.00 -13.99
C HIS A 37 18.43 -2.25 -14.73
N CYS A 38 18.62 -1.00 -15.17
CA CYS A 38 17.53 -0.23 -15.77
C CYS A 38 17.93 0.45 -17.08
N TYR A 39 19.11 1.07 -17.14
CA TYR A 39 19.49 1.89 -18.30
C TYR A 39 19.77 1.09 -19.56
N ASP A 40 20.17 -0.17 -19.47
CA ASP A 40 20.39 -1.01 -20.67
C ASP A 40 19.13 -1.15 -21.55
N CYS A 41 17.93 -1.00 -20.98
CA CYS A 41 16.65 -1.06 -21.70
C CYS A 41 15.90 0.30 -21.74
N HIS A 42 16.10 1.15 -20.74
CA HIS A 42 15.35 2.42 -20.57
C HIS A 42 16.25 3.66 -20.70
N ASP A 43 17.18 3.64 -21.65
CA ASP A 43 18.04 4.75 -22.01
C ASP A 43 17.42 5.68 -23.08
N ASP A 44 18.25 6.54 -23.70
CA ASP A 44 17.84 7.42 -24.79
C ASP A 44 17.64 6.70 -26.13
N ASP A 45 18.25 5.53 -26.33
CA ASP A 45 18.27 4.84 -27.62
C ASP A 45 17.22 3.72 -27.71
N THR A 46 17.11 2.89 -26.65
CA THR A 46 16.31 1.66 -26.62
C THR A 46 14.87 1.93 -26.19
N GLN A 47 14.68 2.69 -25.09
CA GLN A 47 13.38 3.16 -24.58
C GLN A 47 12.29 2.06 -24.51
N GLU A 48 12.61 0.88 -23.99
CA GLU A 48 11.62 -0.21 -23.88
C GLU A 48 10.37 0.22 -23.11
N GLY A 49 9.20 -0.17 -23.60
CA GLY A 49 7.91 0.22 -23.00
C GLY A 49 7.61 1.72 -23.05
N ASP A 50 8.22 2.46 -23.98
CA ASP A 50 8.12 3.92 -24.12
C ASP A 50 8.59 4.66 -22.84
N VAL A 51 9.60 4.11 -22.16
CA VAL A 51 10.17 4.65 -20.92
C VAL A 51 11.63 5.02 -21.12
N ASN A 52 11.95 6.29 -20.86
CA ASN A 52 13.29 6.83 -20.83
C ASN A 52 13.59 7.40 -19.45
N LEU A 53 14.50 6.77 -18.72
CA LEU A 53 14.82 7.17 -17.34
C LEU A 53 15.82 8.32 -17.26
N TYR A 54 16.63 8.57 -18.29
CA TYR A 54 17.52 9.74 -18.35
C TYR A 54 16.73 11.06 -18.36
N LYS A 55 15.55 11.07 -19.00
CA LYS A 55 14.68 12.25 -19.09
C LYS A 55 13.70 12.41 -17.93
N LEU A 56 13.79 11.56 -16.90
CA LEU A 56 12.87 11.59 -15.76
C LEU A 56 12.88 12.96 -15.03
N SER A 57 14.03 13.61 -14.94
CA SER A 57 14.17 14.96 -14.38
C SER A 57 13.57 16.05 -15.25
N GLU A 58 13.45 15.83 -16.55
CA GLU A 58 12.91 16.79 -17.52
C GLU A 58 11.38 16.78 -17.56
N LEU A 59 10.75 15.63 -17.28
CA LEU A 59 9.29 15.51 -17.16
C LEU A 59 8.78 16.41 -16.05
N VAL A 60 7.57 16.97 -16.14
CA VAL A 60 6.97 17.80 -15.08
C VAL A 60 5.51 17.43 -14.81
N GLY A 61 5.01 17.81 -13.64
CA GLY A 61 3.61 17.59 -13.26
C GLY A 61 3.18 16.13 -13.34
N ASP A 62 2.00 15.90 -13.91
CA ASP A 62 1.36 14.57 -13.95
C ASP A 62 2.18 13.52 -14.69
N ALA A 63 2.90 13.89 -15.75
CA ALA A 63 3.72 12.96 -16.51
C ALA A 63 4.84 12.36 -15.64
N ARG A 64 5.50 13.19 -14.83
CA ARG A 64 6.54 12.75 -13.89
C ARG A 64 5.94 11.85 -12.80
N MET A 65 4.79 12.24 -12.23
CA MET A 65 4.12 11.46 -11.19
C MET A 65 3.64 10.10 -11.70
N GLN A 66 3.09 10.03 -12.90
CA GLN A 66 2.65 8.77 -13.51
C GLN A 66 3.84 7.84 -13.77
N LEU A 67 4.97 8.38 -14.25
CA LEU A 67 6.17 7.56 -14.44
C LEU A 67 6.73 7.06 -13.10
N LEU A 68 6.80 7.90 -12.06
CA LEU A 68 7.24 7.47 -10.72
C LEU A 68 6.37 6.36 -10.14
N ASN A 69 5.04 6.47 -10.24
CA ASN A 69 4.13 5.43 -9.77
C ASN A 69 4.36 4.10 -10.52
N ARG A 70 4.53 4.15 -11.85
CA ARG A 70 4.85 2.95 -12.65
C ARG A 70 6.18 2.32 -12.23
N ILE A 71 7.23 3.12 -12.08
CA ILE A 71 8.55 2.63 -11.63
C ILE A 71 8.43 1.98 -10.26
N GLU A 72 7.72 2.61 -9.31
CA GLU A 72 7.54 2.07 -7.98
C GLU A 72 6.85 0.70 -7.99
N GLU A 73 5.75 0.60 -8.73
CA GLU A 73 5.00 -0.65 -8.87
C GLU A 73 5.88 -1.77 -9.44
N GLN A 74 6.60 -1.51 -10.54
CA GLN A 74 7.47 -2.49 -11.17
C GLN A 74 8.63 -2.94 -10.26
N VAL A 75 9.24 -2.01 -9.52
CA VAL A 75 10.32 -2.31 -8.57
C VAL A 75 9.79 -3.06 -7.35
N TYR A 76 8.64 -2.66 -6.80
CA TYR A 76 8.02 -3.29 -5.63
C TYR A 76 7.63 -4.73 -5.93
N LEU A 77 7.00 -4.96 -7.09
CA LEU A 77 6.54 -6.27 -7.53
C LEU A 77 7.67 -7.15 -8.09
N SER A 78 8.91 -6.67 -8.11
CA SER A 78 10.06 -7.37 -8.69
C SER A 78 9.81 -7.80 -10.15
N GLN A 79 9.09 -6.97 -10.90
CA GLN A 79 8.81 -7.17 -12.33
C GLN A 79 9.85 -6.49 -13.22
N MET A 80 10.65 -5.58 -12.65
CA MET A 80 11.77 -4.93 -13.34
C MET A 80 13.08 -5.15 -12.58
N PRO A 81 14.14 -5.62 -13.26
CA PRO A 81 14.20 -6.05 -14.68
C PRO A 81 13.23 -7.20 -15.03
N PRO A 82 13.04 -7.56 -16.30
CA PRO A 82 12.31 -8.79 -16.66
C PRO A 82 12.92 -10.02 -15.97
N VAL A 83 12.13 -11.08 -15.79
CA VAL A 83 12.54 -12.28 -15.05
C VAL A 83 13.73 -12.99 -15.71
N GLU A 84 13.91 -12.80 -17.01
CA GLU A 84 15.00 -13.32 -17.82
C GLU A 84 16.34 -12.59 -17.60
N MET A 85 16.30 -11.42 -16.96
CA MET A 85 17.45 -10.57 -16.69
C MET A 85 17.89 -10.67 -15.22
N GLU A 86 19.11 -10.25 -14.93
CA GLU A 86 19.65 -10.30 -13.57
C GLU A 86 18.85 -9.37 -12.63
N GLN A 87 18.18 -9.99 -11.66
CA GLN A 87 17.40 -9.27 -10.66
C GLN A 87 18.31 -8.62 -9.61
N PRO A 88 18.01 -7.37 -9.23
CA PRO A 88 18.68 -6.70 -8.11
C PRO A 88 18.51 -7.46 -6.80
N LEU A 89 19.50 -7.32 -5.93
CA LEU A 89 19.44 -7.83 -4.57
C LEU A 89 18.29 -7.18 -3.79
N ALA A 90 17.80 -7.86 -2.74
CA ALA A 90 16.73 -7.33 -1.89
C ALA A 90 17.07 -5.95 -1.30
N ALA A 91 18.32 -5.75 -0.87
CA ALA A 91 18.80 -4.47 -0.34
C ALA A 91 18.82 -3.37 -1.41
N GLU A 92 19.24 -3.67 -2.65
CA GLU A 92 19.26 -2.70 -3.74
C GLU A 92 17.84 -2.31 -4.18
N ARG A 93 16.91 -3.27 -4.16
CA ARG A 93 15.48 -3.00 -4.40
C ARG A 93 14.92 -2.05 -3.35
N GLU A 94 15.23 -2.30 -2.07
CA GLU A 94 14.82 -1.42 -0.97
C GLU A 94 15.41 -0.01 -1.12
N GLN A 95 16.70 0.11 -1.45
CA GLN A 95 17.35 1.40 -1.71
C GLN A 95 16.64 2.18 -2.84
N ARG A 96 16.24 1.51 -3.93
CA ARG A 96 15.45 2.15 -5.00
C ARG A 96 14.08 2.60 -4.51
N LEU A 97 13.36 1.78 -3.74
CA LEU A 97 12.04 2.16 -3.20
C LEU A 97 12.12 3.35 -2.24
N VAL A 98 13.20 3.44 -1.44
CA VAL A 98 13.49 4.60 -0.59
C VAL A 98 13.76 5.84 -1.46
N TRP A 99 14.60 5.71 -2.49
CA TRP A 99 14.89 6.81 -3.41
C TRP A 99 13.63 7.33 -4.13
N ILE A 100 12.75 6.43 -4.59
CA ILE A 100 11.46 6.79 -5.20
C ILE A 100 10.56 7.51 -4.18
N SER A 101 10.51 7.03 -2.94
CA SER A 101 9.77 7.70 -1.86
C SER A 101 10.20 9.15 -1.70
N GLN A 102 11.52 9.39 -1.68
CA GLN A 102 12.07 10.74 -1.55
C GLN A 102 11.69 11.63 -2.75
N ARG A 103 11.51 11.06 -3.95
CA ARG A 103 11.05 11.83 -5.11
C ARG A 103 9.58 12.26 -4.96
N PHE A 104 8.74 11.40 -4.40
CA PHE A 104 7.37 11.80 -4.05
C PHE A 104 7.37 12.90 -2.98
N ASP A 105 8.20 12.74 -1.94
CA ASP A 105 8.32 13.73 -0.86
C ASP A 105 8.79 15.09 -1.38
N SER A 106 9.80 15.13 -2.27
CA SER A 106 10.28 16.39 -2.88
C SER A 106 9.23 17.09 -3.75
N LEU A 107 8.29 16.32 -4.31
CA LEU A 107 7.17 16.84 -5.08
C LEU A 107 5.98 17.26 -4.19
N GLY A 108 6.05 17.04 -2.88
CA GLY A 108 4.92 17.23 -1.96
C GLY A 108 3.74 16.32 -2.27
N ALA A 109 3.99 15.18 -2.93
CA ALA A 109 2.99 14.25 -3.41
C ALA A 109 3.06 12.92 -2.65
N LYS A 110 2.01 12.11 -2.77
CA LYS A 110 2.00 10.73 -2.29
C LYS A 110 2.00 9.77 -3.47
N SER A 111 2.57 8.59 -3.26
CA SER A 111 2.45 7.48 -4.20
C SER A 111 1.01 6.95 -4.21
N GLU A 112 0.38 6.98 -5.38
CA GLU A 112 -0.93 6.35 -5.58
C GLU A 112 -0.83 4.84 -5.46
N PHE A 113 0.28 4.25 -5.91
CA PHE A 113 0.51 2.81 -5.79
C PHE A 113 0.53 2.36 -4.31
N ARG A 114 1.22 3.09 -3.44
CA ARG A 114 1.24 2.80 -1.99
C ARG A 114 -0.12 2.98 -1.33
N GLU A 115 -0.91 3.96 -1.78
CA GLU A 115 -2.29 4.12 -1.28
C GLU A 115 -3.17 2.94 -1.70
N LYS A 116 -3.05 2.46 -2.95
CA LYS A 116 -3.75 1.25 -3.43
C LYS A 116 -3.39 0.01 -2.62
N LEU A 117 -2.12 -0.16 -2.23
CA LEU A 117 -1.69 -1.29 -1.37
C LEU A 117 -2.40 -1.32 -0.01
N ARG A 118 -2.97 -0.21 0.47
CA ARG A 118 -3.76 -0.17 1.71
C ARG A 118 -5.16 -0.71 1.54
N GLU A 119 -5.65 -0.84 0.30
CA GLU A 119 -6.99 -1.33 0.04
C GLU A 119 -7.07 -2.86 0.16
N PRO A 120 -8.16 -3.42 0.70
CA PRO A 120 -8.29 -4.87 0.92
C PRO A 120 -8.07 -5.72 -0.34
N GLN A 121 -8.44 -5.20 -1.51
CA GLN A 121 -8.32 -5.90 -2.78
C GLN A 121 -6.87 -6.08 -3.27
N PHE A 122 -5.92 -5.30 -2.73
CA PHE A 122 -4.48 -5.39 -3.06
C PHE A 122 -3.69 -6.22 -2.03
N GLY A 123 -4.35 -6.86 -1.05
CA GLY A 123 -3.68 -7.67 -0.03
C GLY A 123 -2.80 -8.81 -0.58
N ASN A 124 -3.09 -9.28 -1.79
CA ASN A 124 -2.32 -10.34 -2.46
C ASN A 124 -0.92 -9.89 -2.92
N TYR A 125 -0.65 -8.59 -2.99
CA TYR A 125 0.66 -8.06 -3.39
C TYR A 125 1.66 -7.94 -2.23
N VAL A 126 1.22 -8.25 -1.00
CA VAL A 126 2.12 -8.29 0.15
C VAL A 126 2.97 -9.56 0.10
N ASP A 127 4.24 -9.44 0.49
CA ASP A 127 5.18 -10.55 0.60
C ASP A 127 4.70 -11.56 1.66
N HIS A 128 4.17 -12.69 1.21
CA HIS A 128 3.59 -13.71 2.08
C HIS A 128 4.66 -14.44 2.90
N ASP A 129 5.86 -14.62 2.35
CA ASP A 129 6.94 -15.28 3.07
C ASP A 129 7.37 -14.42 4.26
N LYS A 130 7.51 -13.10 4.09
CA LYS A 130 7.77 -12.18 5.21
C LYS A 130 6.65 -12.18 6.26
N LEU A 131 5.39 -12.28 5.84
CA LEU A 131 4.25 -12.31 6.75
C LEU A 131 4.16 -13.61 7.56
N PHE A 132 4.54 -14.74 6.98
CA PHE A 132 4.28 -16.07 7.53
C PHE A 132 5.53 -16.89 7.88
N SER A 133 6.74 -16.35 7.67
CA SER A 133 8.01 -17.02 8.04
C SER A 133 8.14 -17.28 9.54
N GLY A 134 7.43 -16.50 10.37
CA GLY A 134 7.58 -16.51 11.83
C GLY A 134 8.83 -15.79 12.34
N GLU A 135 9.58 -15.13 11.45
CA GLU A 135 10.73 -14.28 11.82
C GLU A 135 10.28 -13.03 12.60
N ILE A 136 9.12 -12.48 12.24
CA ILE A 136 8.52 -11.33 12.92
C ILE A 136 7.90 -11.80 14.24
N LYS A 137 8.54 -11.45 15.35
CA LYS A 137 8.09 -11.78 16.73
C LYS A 137 7.38 -10.64 17.44
N GLU A 138 7.19 -9.51 16.76
CA GLU A 138 6.51 -8.35 17.31
C GLU A 138 5.05 -8.66 17.62
N LYS A 139 4.48 -7.94 18.59
CA LYS A 139 3.07 -8.12 18.92
C LYS A 139 2.22 -7.68 17.73
N PRO A 140 1.21 -8.47 17.32
CA PRO A 140 0.28 -8.04 16.29
C PRO A 140 -0.35 -6.70 16.65
N TYR A 141 -0.55 -5.84 15.65
CA TYR A 141 -1.21 -4.53 15.85
C TYR A 141 -2.62 -4.68 16.42
N SER A 142 -3.33 -5.76 16.04
CA SER A 142 -4.66 -6.06 16.57
C SER A 142 -4.60 -6.50 18.03
N PRO A 143 -5.55 -6.06 18.90
CA PRO A 143 -5.65 -6.57 20.27
C PRO A 143 -5.86 -8.09 20.30
N THR A 144 -5.68 -8.69 21.47
CA THR A 144 -5.90 -10.13 21.68
C THR A 144 -7.30 -10.53 21.23
N ARG A 145 -7.39 -11.30 20.14
CA ARG A 145 -8.64 -11.79 19.59
C ARG A 145 -9.12 -12.99 20.40
N ARG A 146 -10.38 -12.96 20.86
CA ARG A 146 -11.07 -14.16 21.36
C ARG A 146 -11.63 -14.88 20.15
N TRP A 147 -11.15 -16.09 19.88
CA TRP A 147 -11.67 -16.92 18.80
C TRP A 147 -13.10 -17.34 19.12
N LEU A 148 -14.03 -17.03 18.21
CA LEU A 148 -15.39 -17.55 18.29
C LEU A 148 -15.36 -19.02 17.88
N ILE A 149 -15.97 -19.87 18.71
CA ILE A 149 -16.28 -21.24 18.33
C ILE A 149 -17.67 -21.21 17.73
N SER A 150 -17.84 -21.75 16.53
CA SER A 150 -19.16 -21.76 15.88
C SER A 150 -20.19 -22.49 16.76
N PRO A 151 -21.47 -22.08 16.73
CA PRO A 151 -22.52 -22.71 17.54
C PRO A 151 -22.62 -24.22 17.34
N TYR A 152 -22.37 -24.67 16.11
CA TYR A 152 -22.36 -26.09 15.77
C TYR A 152 -21.21 -26.84 16.46
N ILE A 153 -19.99 -26.30 16.41
CA ILE A 153 -18.83 -26.92 17.07
C ILE A 153 -19.05 -26.93 18.58
N PHE A 154 -19.57 -25.84 19.15
CA PHE A 154 -19.94 -25.78 20.57
C PHE A 154 -20.91 -26.91 20.94
N GLN A 155 -22.03 -27.05 20.22
CA GLN A 155 -23.02 -28.09 20.49
C GLN A 155 -22.42 -29.50 20.38
N SER A 156 -21.61 -29.76 19.34
CA SER A 156 -20.97 -31.06 19.15
C SER A 156 -20.03 -31.42 20.31
N LYS A 157 -19.29 -30.44 20.84
CA LYS A 157 -18.40 -30.63 22.00
C LYS A 157 -19.20 -30.89 23.26
N ILE A 158 -20.29 -30.16 23.48
CA ILE A 158 -21.17 -30.38 24.64
C ILE A 158 -21.76 -31.79 24.62
N VAL A 159 -22.27 -32.26 23.48
CA VAL A 159 -22.77 -33.63 23.32
C VAL A 159 -21.66 -34.66 23.53
N ALA A 160 -20.45 -34.41 23.04
CA ALA A 160 -19.31 -35.30 23.24
C ALA A 160 -18.87 -35.41 24.71
N ILE A 161 -18.97 -34.32 25.48
CA ILE A 161 -18.57 -34.27 26.89
C ILE A 161 -19.64 -34.86 27.80
N LEU A 162 -20.92 -34.53 27.57
CA LEU A 162 -22.03 -34.90 28.46
C LEU A 162 -22.80 -36.16 28.00
N GLY A 163 -22.46 -36.70 26.84
CA GLY A 163 -23.18 -37.82 26.22
C GLY A 163 -24.58 -37.43 25.73
N ALA A 164 -25.40 -38.42 25.35
CA ALA A 164 -26.76 -38.23 24.83
C ALA A 164 -27.78 -37.67 25.85
N SER A 165 -27.35 -37.35 27.08
CA SER A 165 -28.18 -36.87 28.19
C SER A 165 -28.51 -35.37 28.14
N THR A 166 -28.17 -34.67 27.06
CA THR A 166 -28.39 -33.22 26.93
C THR A 166 -29.86 -32.80 26.80
N ARG A 167 -30.82 -33.74 26.85
CA ARG A 167 -32.26 -33.41 26.81
C ARG A 167 -32.74 -32.74 28.09
N ASP A 168 -32.06 -32.98 29.21
CA ASP A 168 -32.46 -32.46 30.53
C ASP A 168 -31.58 -31.28 31.02
N VAL A 169 -30.62 -30.84 30.20
CA VAL A 169 -29.72 -29.72 30.54
C VAL A 169 -29.73 -28.70 29.42
N GLU A 170 -30.40 -27.57 29.66
CA GLU A 170 -30.36 -26.41 28.76
C GLU A 170 -29.00 -25.71 28.87
N ILE A 171 -28.06 -26.09 28.01
CA ILE A 171 -26.77 -25.41 27.89
C ILE A 171 -26.90 -24.36 26.81
N MET A 172 -27.06 -23.10 27.23
CA MET A 172 -27.05 -21.97 26.32
C MET A 172 -25.64 -21.80 25.74
N ASN A 173 -25.54 -21.69 24.42
CA ASN A 173 -24.31 -21.25 23.79
C ASN A 173 -24.02 -19.81 24.25
N PRO A 174 -22.90 -19.56 24.96
CA PRO A 174 -22.58 -18.23 25.49
C PRO A 174 -22.34 -17.18 24.39
N MET A 175 -22.23 -17.62 23.13
CA MET A 175 -22.03 -16.76 21.97
C MET A 175 -23.31 -16.55 21.16
N HIS A 176 -24.47 -17.02 21.62
CA HIS A 176 -25.74 -16.67 20.97
C HIS A 176 -26.01 -15.19 21.22
N LEU A 177 -25.79 -14.36 20.20
CA LEU A 177 -26.12 -12.95 20.26
C LEU A 177 -27.66 -12.80 20.32
N PRO A 178 -28.20 -11.94 21.19
CA PRO A 178 -29.62 -11.59 21.13
C PRO A 178 -29.92 -10.81 19.84
N ASP A 179 -31.16 -10.87 19.36
CA ASP A 179 -31.61 -10.19 18.12
C ASP A 179 -31.33 -8.67 18.13
N VAL A 180 -31.18 -8.07 19.31
CA VAL A 180 -30.90 -6.64 19.53
C VAL A 180 -29.46 -6.34 19.97
N SER A 181 -28.50 -7.24 19.74
CA SER A 181 -27.11 -7.05 20.18
C SER A 181 -26.38 -5.87 19.53
N GLY A 182 -26.88 -5.36 18.39
CA GLY A 182 -26.19 -4.37 17.57
C GLY A 182 -24.93 -4.91 16.87
N VAL A 183 -24.58 -6.18 17.08
CA VAL A 183 -23.44 -6.86 16.46
C VAL A 183 -23.95 -7.71 15.30
N ARG A 184 -23.44 -7.45 14.09
CA ARG A 184 -23.78 -8.26 12.91
C ARG A 184 -23.05 -9.61 12.99
N ASP A 185 -23.83 -10.68 13.10
CA ASP A 185 -23.34 -12.06 13.01
C ASP A 185 -23.39 -12.55 11.55
N TYR A 186 -22.24 -12.98 11.02
CA TYR A 186 -22.11 -13.48 9.66
C TYR A 186 -22.05 -15.02 9.58
N ASP A 187 -21.95 -15.72 10.73
CA ASP A 187 -21.74 -17.17 10.80
C ASP A 187 -23.07 -17.97 10.78
N ASN A 188 -24.18 -17.35 11.20
CA ASN A 188 -25.50 -18.01 11.25
C ASN A 188 -26.20 -18.16 9.89
N LYS A 189 -25.60 -17.68 8.81
CA LYS A 189 -26.17 -17.85 7.47
C LYS A 189 -25.81 -19.22 6.93
N ARG A 190 -26.73 -20.18 7.11
CA ARG A 190 -26.78 -21.38 6.25
C ARG A 190 -26.75 -20.89 4.79
N THR A 191 -25.71 -21.28 4.06
CA THR A 191 -25.63 -21.13 2.60
C THR A 191 -26.79 -21.92 1.97
N GLY A 192 -27.96 -21.29 1.83
CA GLY A 192 -29.13 -21.95 1.23
C GLY A 192 -30.52 -21.40 1.55
N LEU A 193 -30.72 -20.35 2.35
CA LEU A 193 -32.07 -19.79 2.58
C LEU A 193 -32.15 -18.29 2.27
N ASN A 194 -32.63 -18.04 1.05
CA ASN A 194 -33.31 -16.88 0.47
C ASN A 194 -33.16 -15.51 1.17
N HIS A 195 -32.44 -14.63 0.47
CA HIS A 195 -32.62 -13.20 0.53
C HIS A 195 -34.04 -12.83 0.08
N SER A 196 -34.88 -12.46 1.04
CA SER A 196 -35.97 -11.52 0.81
C SER A 196 -36.52 -11.10 2.17
N GLN A 197 -36.21 -9.87 2.58
CA GLN A 197 -37.17 -8.78 2.77
C GLN A 197 -36.41 -7.51 3.20
N PRO A 198 -36.76 -6.33 2.66
CA PRO A 198 -36.08 -5.07 2.95
C PRO A 198 -36.50 -4.51 4.31
N VAL A 199 -35.57 -3.76 4.90
CA VAL A 199 -35.74 -3.00 6.15
C VAL A 199 -36.69 -1.83 5.91
N SER A 200 -37.72 -1.70 6.75
CA SER A 200 -38.41 -0.43 7.02
C SER A 200 -37.83 0.22 8.27
#